data_AF-X1PIM9-F1
#
_entry.id   AF-X1PIM9-F1
#
_cell.length_a   1.000
_cell.length_b   1.000
_cell.length_c   1.000
_cell.angle_alpha   90.00
_cell.angle_beta   90.00
_cell.angle_gamma   90.00
#
_symmetry.space_group_name_H-M   'P 1'
#
loop_
_entity.id
_entity.type
_entity.pdbx_description
1 polymer ?
#
loop_
_entity_poly.entity_id
_entity_poly.type
_entity_poly.pdbx_seq_one_letter_code
_entity_poly.pdbx_strand_id
1 'polypeptide(L)'
;MRFHGYKPNIVEEQARSIGLESIIIPTRSQEFDNDFKTALETVKHRGLRGIIFGDIFLADVREFYETRVRSVGLEYYDILWGQSTGSVIEDFIQCGFKAIVTSIWLKKLDRRYLGRQ
;
A
#
# COMPACT_ATOMS: atom_id res chain seq x y z
N MET A 1 -9.34 -7.16 9.77
CA MET A 1 -9.70 -6.20 8.71
C MET A 1 -9.13 -6.73 7.40
N ARG A 2 -9.82 -6.46 6.28
CA ARG A 2 -9.26 -6.69 4.94
C ARG A 2 -9.10 -5.35 4.26
N PHE A 3 -7.88 -4.81 4.25
CA PHE A 3 -7.55 -3.70 3.38
C PHE A 3 -7.54 -4.19 1.95
N HIS A 4 -8.30 -3.52 1.08
CA HIS A 4 -8.37 -3.82 -0.37
C HIS A 4 -8.79 -5.25 -0.77
N GLY A 5 -9.25 -6.09 0.18
CA GLY A 5 -9.86 -7.39 -0.11
C GLY A 5 -8.89 -8.54 -0.43
N TYR A 6 -7.58 -8.33 -0.41
CA TYR A 6 -6.60 -9.35 -0.76
C TYR A 6 -6.37 -10.38 0.35
N LYS A 7 -5.99 -11.61 -0.06
CA LYS A 7 -5.52 -12.65 0.86
C LYS A 7 -4.03 -12.43 1.16
N PRO A 8 -3.56 -12.68 2.40
CA PRO A 8 -2.16 -12.49 2.77
C PRO A 8 -1.16 -13.17 1.83
N ASN A 9 -1.45 -14.40 1.40
CA ASN A 9 -0.55 -15.19 0.56
C ASN A 9 -0.22 -14.52 -0.79
N ILE A 10 -1.13 -13.71 -1.35
CA ILE A 10 -0.86 -12.98 -2.59
C ILE A 10 0.23 -11.92 -2.37
N VAL A 11 0.17 -11.21 -1.24
CA VAL A 11 1.18 -10.19 -0.89
C VAL A 11 2.54 -10.84 -0.62
N GLU A 12 2.55 -12.00 0.05
CA GLU A 12 3.77 -12.78 0.29
C GLU A 12 4.41 -13.25 -1.02
N GLU A 13 3.60 -13.75 -1.97
CA GLU A 13 4.08 -14.17 -3.29
C GLU A 13 4.62 -12.98 -4.09
N GLN A 14 3.97 -11.82 -4.03
CA GLN A 14 4.46 -10.59 -4.66
C GLN A 14 5.82 -10.17 -4.09
N ALA A 15 5.95 -10.07 -2.77
CA ALA A 15 7.22 -9.72 -2.12
C ALA A 15 8.34 -10.69 -2.51
N ARG A 16 8.05 -12.01 -2.46
CA ARG A 16 8.99 -13.06 -2.85
C ARG A 16 9.43 -12.96 -4.32
N SER A 17 8.51 -12.61 -5.22
CA SER A 17 8.82 -12.50 -6.66
C SER A 17 9.84 -11.41 -7.00
N ILE A 18 9.96 -10.40 -6.12
CA ILE A 18 10.93 -9.30 -6.24
C ILE A 18 12.08 -9.40 -5.22
N GLY A 19 12.23 -10.55 -4.55
CA GLY A 19 13.32 -10.81 -3.60
C GLY A 19 13.21 -10.04 -2.28
N LEU A 20 12.00 -9.64 -1.89
CA LEU A 20 11.73 -8.95 -0.63
C LEU A 20 11.05 -9.86 0.40
N GLU A 21 11.25 -9.54 1.68
CA GLU A 21 10.50 -10.11 2.79
C GLU A 21 9.21 -9.33 3.03
N SER A 22 8.14 -10.03 3.39
CA SER A 22 6.88 -9.42 3.83
C SER A 22 6.72 -9.53 5.35
N ILE A 23 6.26 -8.45 5.98
CA ILE A 23 5.78 -8.45 7.37
C ILE A 23 4.25 -8.39 7.32
N ILE A 24 3.59 -9.44 7.82
CA ILE A 24 2.12 -9.55 7.81
C ILE A 24 1.62 -9.77 9.23
N ILE A 25 0.77 -8.86 9.69
CA ILE A 25 0.14 -8.93 11.02
C ILE A 25 -1.38 -9.11 10.84
N PRO A 26 -1.97 -10.22 11.32
CA PRO A 26 -3.41 -10.42 11.31
C PRO A 26 -4.14 -9.43 12.24
N THR A 27 -4.64 -8.34 11.66
CA THR A 27 -5.19 -7.22 12.44
C THR A 27 -6.71 -7.21 12.49
N ARG A 28 -7.31 -6.95 13.65
CA ARG A 28 -8.74 -6.58 13.79
C ARG A 28 -8.87 -5.06 13.74
N SER A 29 -10.03 -4.53 13.33
CA SER A 29 -10.18 -3.08 13.16
C SER A 29 -9.90 -2.28 14.45
N GLN A 30 -10.24 -2.83 15.62
CA GLN A 30 -9.97 -2.18 16.92
C GLN A 30 -8.48 -2.19 17.29
N GLU A 31 -7.71 -3.14 16.75
CA GLU A 31 -6.28 -3.33 17.07
C GLU A 31 -5.36 -2.63 16.07
N PHE A 32 -5.91 -2.01 15.01
CA PHE A 32 -5.14 -1.53 13.88
C PHE A 32 -4.00 -0.59 14.27
N ASP A 33 -4.25 0.40 15.12
CA ASP A 33 -3.23 1.36 15.51
C ASP A 33 -2.10 0.71 16.31
N ASN A 34 -2.41 -0.26 17.18
CA ASN A 34 -1.42 -0.99 17.96
C ASN A 34 -0.60 -1.94 17.09
N ASP A 35 -1.26 -2.70 16.21
CA ASP A 35 -0.61 -3.63 15.30
C ASP A 35 0.30 -2.88 14.30
N PHE A 36 -0.18 -1.76 13.76
CA PHE A 36 0.59 -0.94 12.85
C PHE A 36 1.82 -0.34 13.54
N LYS A 37 1.67 0.19 14.76
CA LYS A 37 2.80 0.66 15.57
C LYS A 37 3.81 -0.46 15.81
N THR A 38 3.36 -1.67 16.15
CA THR A 38 4.22 -2.84 16.35
C THR A 38 5.00 -3.20 15.08
N ALA A 39 4.37 -3.12 13.90
CA ALA A 39 5.05 -3.33 12.62
C ALA A 39 6.15 -2.28 12.39
N LEU A 40 5.86 -1.00 12.67
CA LEU A 40 6.81 0.11 12.53
C LEU A 40 7.99 -0.03 13.49
N GLU A 41 7.75 -0.40 14.75
CA GLU A 41 8.82 -0.66 15.72
C GLU A 41 9.68 -1.86 15.29
N THR A 42 9.06 -2.91 14.74
CA THR A 42 9.78 -4.09 14.23
C THR A 42 10.75 -3.71 13.11
N VAL A 43 10.32 -2.93 12.12
CA VAL A 43 11.21 -2.52 11.02
C VAL A 43 12.29 -1.56 11.50
N LYS A 44 11.99 -0.64 12.43
CA LYS A 44 12.98 0.22 13.06
C LYS A 44 14.06 -0.61 13.78
N HIS A 45 13.67 -1.63 14.53
CA HIS A 45 14.61 -2.53 15.21
C HIS A 45 15.48 -3.35 14.24
N ARG A 46 15.01 -3.59 13.02
CA ARG A 46 15.81 -4.19 11.94
C ARG A 46 16.79 -3.20 11.27
N GLY A 47 16.85 -1.95 11.72
CA GLY A 47 17.77 -0.93 11.20
C GLY A 47 17.25 -0.16 9.99
N LEU A 48 15.97 -0.31 9.62
CA LEU A 48 15.35 0.47 8.56
C LEU A 48 15.14 1.93 9.02
N ARG A 49 15.35 2.88 8.11
CA ARG A 49 15.31 4.32 8.42
C ARG A 49 13.98 4.99 8.09
N GLY A 50 13.19 4.41 7.19
CA GLY A 50 11.94 5.01 6.75
C GLY A 50 11.01 4.04 6.04
N ILE A 51 9.80 4.53 5.76
CA ILE A 51 8.73 3.81 5.06
C ILE A 51 8.35 4.58 3.81
N ILE A 52 8.13 3.85 2.71
CA ILE A 52 7.68 4.40 1.43
C ILE A 52 6.22 3.99 1.20
N PHE A 53 5.38 4.99 0.94
CA PHE A 53 3.99 4.89 0.52
C PHE A 53 3.84 5.32 -0.94
N GLY A 54 2.69 4.99 -1.53
CA GLY A 54 2.32 5.34 -2.89
C GLY A 54 0.89 5.88 -2.96
N ASP A 55 0.49 6.68 -1.97
CA ASP A 55 -0.78 7.38 -1.98
C ASP A 55 -0.73 8.54 -2.97
N ILE A 56 -1.87 8.89 -3.58
CA ILE A 56 -1.91 9.94 -4.62
C ILE A 56 -2.56 11.23 -4.08
N PHE A 57 -3.78 11.15 -3.50
CA PHE A 57 -4.56 12.37 -3.17
C PHE A 57 -5.32 12.39 -1.84
N LEU A 58 -5.46 11.29 -1.10
CA LEU A 58 -6.32 11.25 0.10
C LEU A 58 -5.59 11.84 1.31
N ALA A 59 -5.81 13.14 1.57
CA ALA A 59 -5.04 13.90 2.57
C ALA A 59 -5.15 13.32 3.97
N ASP A 60 -6.37 12.99 4.39
CA ASP A 60 -6.62 12.39 5.70
C ASP A 60 -5.90 11.04 5.88
N VAL A 61 -5.81 10.25 4.80
CA VAL A 61 -5.09 8.96 4.81
C VAL A 61 -3.59 9.18 4.90
N ARG A 62 -3.05 10.14 4.14
CA ARG A 62 -1.63 10.50 4.20
C ARG A 62 -1.25 11.00 5.59
N GLU A 63 -1.98 11.97 6.14
CA GLU A 63 -1.71 12.50 7.48
C GLU A 63 -1.75 11.40 8.53
N PHE A 64 -2.76 10.52 8.46
CA PHE A 64 -2.91 9.37 9.35
C PHE A 64 -1.64 8.49 9.40
N TYR A 65 -1.06 8.14 8.24
CA TYR A 65 0.15 7.32 8.18
C TYR A 65 1.40 8.12 8.55
N GLU A 66 1.53 9.35 8.06
CA GLU A 66 2.69 10.20 8.31
C GLU A 66 2.89 10.45 9.81
N THR A 67 1.83 10.79 10.54
CA THR A 67 1.90 10.98 12.00
C THR A 67 2.38 9.71 12.71
N ARG A 68 1.88 8.53 12.32
CA ARG A 68 2.23 7.26 12.97
C ARG A 68 3.68 6.86 12.69
N VAL A 69 4.11 6.96 11.44
CA VAL A 69 5.50 6.66 11.03
C VAL A 69 6.49 7.58 11.74
N ARG A 70 6.21 8.89 11.75
CA ARG A 70 7.07 9.86 12.44
C ARG A 70 7.07 9.68 13.96
N SER A 71 5.96 9.23 14.56
CA SER A 71 5.88 9.05 16.02
C SER A 71 6.82 7.97 16.57
N VAL A 72 7.23 6.99 15.74
CA VAL A 72 8.26 6.02 16.11
C VAL A 72 9.67 6.43 15.66
N GLY A 73 9.84 7.62 15.06
CA GLY A 73 11.12 8.14 14.60
C GLY A 73 11.62 7.55 13.28
N LEU A 74 10.71 7.08 12.42
CA LEU A 74 11.03 6.69 11.04
C LEU A 74 10.77 7.85 10.08
N GLU A 75 11.53 7.90 8.98
CA GLU A 75 11.27 8.81 7.86
C GLU A 75 10.02 8.36 7.09
N TYR A 76 9.17 9.32 6.72
CA TYR A 76 7.98 9.08 5.92
C TYR A 76 8.21 9.58 4.48
N TYR A 77 8.00 8.71 3.51
CA TYR A 77 8.05 9.03 2.09
C TYR A 77 6.74 8.62 1.43
N ASP A 78 6.17 9.51 0.62
CA ASP A 78 4.97 9.22 -0.17
C ASP A 78 5.21 9.71 -1.60
N ILE A 79 5.68 8.80 -2.44
CA ILE A 79 6.38 9.15 -3.68
C ILE A 79 5.44 9.53 -4.82
N LEU A 80 4.18 9.10 -4.76
CA LEU A 80 3.16 9.39 -5.77
C LEU A 80 2.29 10.59 -5.39
N TRP A 81 2.52 11.18 -4.22
CA TRP A 81 1.65 12.23 -3.71
C TRP A 81 1.58 13.45 -4.63
N GLY A 82 0.36 13.85 -4.99
CA GLY A 82 0.12 15.01 -5.83
C GLY A 82 0.46 14.80 -7.31
N GLN A 83 0.93 13.62 -7.72
CA GLN A 83 1.14 13.31 -9.13
C GLN A 83 -0.20 13.15 -9.87
N SER A 84 -0.20 13.44 -11.18
CA SER A 84 -1.39 13.19 -12.00
C SER A 84 -1.60 11.68 -12.19
N THR A 85 -2.84 11.21 -12.06
CA THR A 85 -3.14 9.77 -12.27
C THR A 85 -2.85 9.30 -13.70
N GLY A 86 -2.92 10.20 -14.68
CA GLY A 86 -2.53 9.94 -16.06
C GLY A 86 -1.04 9.64 -16.18
N SER A 87 -0.19 10.49 -15.62
CA SER A 87 1.26 10.28 -15.62
C SER A 87 1.66 9.01 -14.86
N VAL A 88 1.06 8.77 -13.69
CA VAL A 88 1.34 7.57 -12.90
C VAL A 88 1.01 6.29 -13.68
N ILE A 89 -0.13 6.24 -14.39
CA ILE A 89 -0.48 5.04 -15.15
C ILE A 89 0.36 4.90 -16.43
N GLU A 90 0.75 6.01 -17.06
CA GLU A 90 1.66 6.01 -18.21
C GLU A 90 3.03 5.46 -17.80
N ASP A 91 3.62 5.96 -16.71
CA ASP A 91 4.90 5.48 -16.17
C ASP A 91 4.81 4.00 -15.80
N PHE A 92 3.73 3.58 -15.14
CA PHE A 92 3.50 2.18 -14.79
C PHE A 92 3.52 1.27 -16.04
N ILE A 93 2.86 1.67 -17.12
CA ILE A 93 2.83 0.93 -18.38
C ILE A 93 4.20 0.94 -19.05
N GLN A 94 4.89 2.08 -19.08
CA GLN A 94 6.23 2.22 -19.68
C GLN A 94 7.28 1.39 -18.95
N CYS A 95 7.18 1.25 -17.63
CA CYS A 95 8.02 0.33 -16.85
C CYS A 95 7.70 -1.16 -17.11
N GLY A 96 6.71 -1.48 -17.93
CA GLY A 96 6.34 -2.84 -18.30
C GLY A 96 5.50 -3.55 -17.23
N PHE A 97 4.99 -2.82 -16.23
CA PHE A 97 4.09 -3.43 -15.25
C PHE A 97 2.76 -3.80 -15.88
N LYS A 98 2.11 -4.80 -15.27
CA LYS A 98 0.83 -5.35 -15.68
C LYS A 98 -0.08 -5.40 -14.46
N ALA A 99 -1.33 -4.97 -14.62
CA ALA A 99 -2.33 -5.01 -13.56
C ALA A 99 -3.62 -5.60 -14.11
N ILE A 100 -4.37 -6.33 -13.29
CA ILE A 100 -5.71 -6.82 -13.64
C ILE A 100 -6.72 -6.12 -12.73
N VAL A 101 -7.85 -5.70 -13.31
CA VAL A 101 -8.95 -5.10 -12.55
C VAL A 101 -9.68 -6.18 -11.75
N THR A 102 -9.49 -6.21 -10.43
CA THR A 102 -10.05 -7.23 -9.52
C THR A 102 -11.34 -6.81 -8.82
N SER A 103 -11.60 -5.50 -8.73
CA SER A 103 -12.80 -4.94 -8.12
C SER A 103 -13.18 -3.64 -8.82
N ILE A 104 -14.48 -3.39 -8.94
CA ILE A 104 -15.02 -2.16 -9.52
C ILE A 104 -16.19 -1.65 -8.70
N TRP A 105 -16.35 -0.33 -8.67
CA TRP A 105 -17.58 0.28 -8.20
C TRP A 105 -18.55 0.42 -9.37
N LEU A 106 -19.59 -0.43 -9.40
CA LEU A 106 -20.54 -0.51 -10.53
C LEU A 106 -21.29 0.80 -10.82
N LYS A 107 -21.31 1.76 -9.88
CA LYS A 107 -21.87 3.09 -10.12
C LYS A 107 -20.97 3.99 -11.00
N LYS A 108 -19.71 3.61 -11.20
CA LYS A 108 -18.70 4.38 -11.95
C LYS A 108 -18.11 3.63 -13.14
N LEU A 109 -18.10 2.30 -13.10
CA LEU A 109 -17.46 1.48 -14.13
C LEU A 109 -18.28 0.22 -14.44
N ASP A 110 -18.36 -0.13 -15.72
CA ASP A 110 -19.12 -1.29 -16.21
C ASP A 110 -18.47 -2.63 -15.83
N ARG A 111 -19.29 -3.68 -15.64
CA ARG A 111 -18.82 -5.03 -15.28
C ARG A 111 -17.83 -5.61 -16.28
N ARG A 112 -17.90 -5.24 -17.56
CA ARG A 112 -16.99 -5.70 -18.62
C ARG A 112 -15.51 -5.38 -18.37
N TYR A 113 -15.20 -4.48 -17.42
CA TYR A 113 -13.82 -4.14 -17.07
C TYR A 113 -13.21 -5.10 -16.04
N LEU A 114 -14.02 -5.88 -15.29
CA LEU A 114 -13.48 -6.89 -14.38
C LEU A 114 -12.68 -7.94 -15.14
N GLY A 115 -11.51 -8.29 -14.60
CA GLY A 115 -10.60 -9.26 -15.21
C GLY A 115 -9.82 -8.73 -16.41
N ARG A 116 -10.04 -7.48 -16.84
CA ARG A 116 -9.21 -6.86 -17.88
C ARG A 116 -7.84 -6.50 -17.32
N GLN A 117 -6.85 -6.63 -18.19
CA GLN A 117 -5.49 -6.20 -18.00
C GLN A 117 -5.20 -4.96 -18.84
#